data_AF-A0A2D4M7H8-F1
#
_entry.id   AF-A0A2D4M7H8-F1
#
_cell.length_a   1.000
_cell.length_b   1.000
_cell.length_c   1.000
_cell.angle_alpha   90.00
_cell.angle_beta   90.00
_cell.angle_gamma   90.00
#
_symmetry.space_group_name_H-M   'P 1'
#
loop_
_entity.id
_entity.type
_entity.pdbx_description
1 polymer ?
#
loop_
_entity_poly.entity_id
_entity_poly.type
_entity_poly.pdbx_seq_one_letter_code
_entity_poly.pdbx_strand_id
1 'polypeptide(L)'
;PKVDGSPKTTNPPVTAYHLQRALPGGIVLMELAFQGCYFCVKQYALECSRIPMGQTVNSQLSMLFTEECDKVRDLMHVHSFSYDFHLRIVHQYLLGSHMALRQGYHLTSFLEDFITQHPDIPKFGRNHIFQGTLALPTNTITAHQLYNYITDH
;
A
#
# COMPACT_ATOMS: atom_id res chain seq x y z
N PRO A 1 -3.48 -47.97 -12.62
CA PRO A 1 -3.29 -47.55 -11.22
C PRO A 1 -2.71 -46.13 -11.20
N LYS A 2 -3.24 -45.28 -10.32
CA LYS A 2 -3.39 -43.83 -10.49
C LYS A 2 -2.07 -43.05 -10.56
N VAL A 3 -2.01 -42.09 -11.48
CA VAL A 3 -1.05 -40.98 -11.50
C VAL A 3 -1.69 -39.84 -10.71
N ASP A 4 -1.39 -39.76 -9.41
CA ASP A 4 -1.73 -38.62 -8.56
C ASP A 4 -0.49 -37.71 -8.46
N GLY A 5 -0.39 -36.76 -9.39
CA GLY A 5 0.58 -35.68 -9.35
C GLY A 5 -0.14 -34.36 -9.16
N SER A 6 -0.56 -34.04 -7.93
CA SER A 6 -0.97 -32.67 -7.62
C SER A 6 0.23 -31.75 -7.83
N PRO A 7 0.11 -30.65 -8.59
CA PRO A 7 1.19 -29.68 -8.66
C PRO A 7 1.29 -29.04 -7.27
N LYS A 8 2.34 -29.38 -6.52
CA LYS A 8 2.77 -28.56 -5.39
C LYS A 8 3.18 -27.22 -5.99
N THR A 9 2.26 -26.27 -6.03
CA THR A 9 2.54 -24.86 -6.20
C THR A 9 3.38 -24.44 -5.01
N THR A 10 4.70 -24.61 -5.11
CA THR A 10 5.67 -23.94 -4.26
C THR A 10 5.57 -22.45 -4.58
N ASN A 11 4.58 -21.79 -3.98
CA ASN A 11 4.59 -20.34 -3.89
C ASN A 11 5.90 -19.96 -3.18
N PRO A 12 6.65 -18.98 -3.70
CA PRO A 12 7.83 -18.50 -3.00
C PRO A 12 7.44 -18.13 -1.56
N PRO A 13 8.33 -18.35 -0.58
CA PRO A 13 8.04 -18.01 0.81
C PRO A 13 7.69 -16.52 0.87
N VAL A 14 6.44 -16.22 1.20
CA VAL A 14 6.00 -14.85 1.42
C VAL A 14 6.65 -14.37 2.71
N THR A 15 7.53 -13.39 2.63
CA THR A 15 8.09 -12.75 3.81
C THR A 15 6.97 -12.02 4.54
N ALA A 16 6.58 -12.57 5.69
CA ALA A 16 5.61 -11.97 6.59
C ALA A 16 6.32 -11.33 7.78
N TYR A 17 5.84 -10.16 8.19
CA TYR A 17 6.28 -9.45 9.39
C TYR A 17 5.13 -9.40 10.39
N HIS A 18 5.43 -9.64 11.66
CA HIS A 18 4.42 -9.69 12.71
C HIS A 18 4.59 -8.52 13.67
N LEU A 19 3.50 -7.83 13.95
CA LEU A 19 3.40 -6.82 14.99
C LEU A 19 2.43 -7.29 16.07
N GLN A 20 2.67 -6.88 17.32
CA GLN A 20 1.73 -7.14 18.41
C GLN A 20 1.58 -5.91 19.28
N ARG A 21 0.38 -5.73 19.85
CA ARG A 21 0.09 -4.70 20.83
C ARG A 21 -0.86 -5.24 21.89
N ALA A 22 -0.45 -5.16 23.15
CA ALA A 22 -1.33 -5.42 24.28
C ALA A 22 -2.20 -4.17 24.54
N LEU A 23 -3.50 -4.38 24.75
CA LEU A 23 -4.49 -3.36 25.06
C LEU A 23 -5.29 -3.81 26.28
N PRO A 24 -5.96 -2.90 27.00
CA PRO A 24 -6.97 -3.30 27.97
C PRO A 24 -8.01 -4.21 27.30
N GLY A 25 -8.20 -5.41 27.84
CA GLY A 25 -9.16 -6.40 27.34
C GLY A 25 -8.59 -7.45 26.37
N GLY A 26 -7.39 -7.26 25.78
CA GLY A 26 -6.83 -8.24 24.85
C GLY A 26 -5.50 -7.88 24.20
N ILE A 27 -5.08 -8.69 23.23
CA ILE A 27 -3.89 -8.50 22.42
C ILE A 27 -4.30 -8.43 20.95
N VAL A 28 -3.82 -7.43 20.24
CA VAL A 28 -3.94 -7.34 18.78
C VAL A 28 -2.63 -7.84 18.18
N LEU A 29 -2.73 -8.79 17.26
CA LEU A 29 -1.63 -9.21 16.40
C LEU A 29 -1.91 -8.78 14.97
N MET A 30 -0.86 -8.39 14.25
CA MET A 30 -0.93 -8.10 12.83
C MET A 30 0.12 -8.87 12.08
N GLU A 31 -0.28 -9.42 10.95
CA GLU A 31 0.63 -9.95 9.94
C GLU A 31 0.64 -8.99 8.75
N LEU A 32 1.83 -8.52 8.39
CA LEU A 32 2.11 -7.66 7.25
C LEU A 32 2.85 -8.48 6.20
N ALA A 33 2.35 -8.50 4.96
CA ALA A 33 2.98 -9.25 3.89
C ALA A 33 2.69 -8.63 2.53
N PHE A 34 3.53 -8.94 1.55
CA PHE A 34 3.20 -8.69 0.15
C PHE A 34 2.56 -9.93 -0.46
N GLN A 35 1.44 -9.73 -1.17
CA GLN A 35 0.80 -10.74 -1.99
C GLN A 35 0.70 -10.21 -3.42
N GLY A 36 1.68 -10.58 -4.25
CA GLY A 36 1.85 -9.97 -5.58
C GLY A 36 2.24 -8.49 -5.45
N CYS A 37 1.50 -7.60 -6.09
CA CYS A 37 1.67 -6.15 -6.01
C CYS A 37 0.94 -5.52 -4.80
N TYR A 38 0.17 -6.28 -4.04
CA TYR A 38 -0.61 -5.77 -2.93
C TYR A 38 0.15 -5.90 -1.62
N PHE A 39 0.20 -4.81 -0.85
CA PHE A 39 0.54 -4.88 0.56
C PHE A 39 -0.70 -5.30 1.34
N CYS A 40 -0.60 -6.40 2.09
CA CYS A 40 -1.71 -7.00 2.81
C CYS A 40 -1.44 -6.96 4.31
N VAL A 41 -2.51 -6.72 5.07
CA VAL A 41 -2.48 -6.77 6.52
C VAL A 41 -3.60 -7.69 7.01
N LYS A 42 -3.25 -8.66 7.86
CA LYS A 42 -4.23 -9.48 8.57
C LYS A 42 -4.18 -9.11 10.04
N GLN A 43 -5.32 -8.70 10.59
CA GLN A 43 -5.48 -8.38 12.00
C GLN A 43 -6.13 -9.55 12.72
N TYR A 44 -5.52 -9.97 13.82
CA TYR A 44 -6.04 -10.95 14.75
C TYR A 44 -6.24 -10.28 16.10
N ALA A 45 -7.39 -10.52 16.73
CA ALA A 45 -7.71 -10.00 18.05
C ALA A 45 -7.89 -11.17 19.01
N LEU A 46 -7.11 -11.18 20.09
CA LEU A 46 -7.15 -12.19 21.15
C LEU A 46 -7.64 -11.55 22.44
N GLU A 47 -8.87 -11.84 22.84
CA GLU A 47 -9.43 -11.39 24.10
C GLU A 47 -8.72 -12.07 25.28
N CYS A 48 -8.44 -11.33 26.35
CA CYS A 48 -7.77 -11.89 27.54
C CYS A 48 -8.57 -13.03 28.18
N SER A 49 -9.90 -13.01 28.08
CA SER A 49 -10.78 -14.08 28.58
C SER A 49 -10.51 -15.45 27.92
N ARG A 50 -9.91 -15.47 26.73
CA ARG A 50 -9.56 -16.68 25.97
C ARG A 50 -8.14 -17.18 26.25
N ILE A 51 -7.36 -16.42 27.03
CA ILE A 51 -5.99 -16.80 27.41
C ILE A 51 -6.10 -17.72 28.65
N PRO A 52 -5.48 -18.91 28.66
CA PRO A 52 -5.58 -19.85 29.79
C PRO A 52 -5.14 -19.29 31.16
N MET A 53 -4.28 -18.26 31.17
CA MET A 53 -3.84 -17.50 32.36
C MET A 53 -4.42 -16.07 32.39
N GLY A 54 -5.38 -15.79 31.52
CA GLY A 54 -6.00 -14.48 31.38
C GLY A 54 -7.01 -14.22 32.49
N GLN A 55 -7.14 -12.95 32.87
CA GLN A 55 -8.15 -12.54 33.83
C GLN A 55 -9.52 -12.46 33.16
N THR A 56 -10.57 -12.76 33.93
CA THR A 56 -11.95 -12.51 33.50
C THR A 56 -12.10 -11.02 33.20
N VAL A 57 -12.31 -10.69 31.93
CA VAL A 57 -12.47 -9.31 31.47
C VAL A 57 -13.92 -8.91 31.69
N ASN A 58 -14.16 -7.75 32.31
CA ASN A 58 -15.53 -7.24 32.42
C ASN A 58 -16.05 -6.81 31.03
N SER A 59 -17.39 -6.73 30.87
CA SER A 59 -18.01 -6.41 29.58
C SER A 59 -17.54 -5.06 29.02
N GLN A 60 -17.25 -4.08 29.87
CA GLN A 60 -16.78 -2.76 29.46
C GLN A 60 -15.40 -2.81 28.79
N LEU A 61 -14.44 -3.54 29.37
CA LEU A 61 -13.10 -3.71 28.80
C LEU A 61 -13.14 -4.53 27.49
N SER A 62 -14.07 -5.48 27.37
CA SER A 62 -14.29 -6.22 26.11
C SER A 62 -14.82 -5.32 25.00
N MET A 63 -15.75 -4.42 25.32
CA MET A 63 -16.27 -3.43 24.36
C MET A 63 -15.17 -2.48 23.89
N LEU A 64 -14.42 -1.88 24.83
CA LEU A 64 -13.30 -0.98 24.51
C LEU A 64 -12.24 -1.65 23.62
N PHE A 65 -11.93 -2.91 23.91
CA PHE A 65 -10.99 -3.68 23.08
C PHE A 65 -11.50 -3.86 21.64
N THR A 66 -12.80 -4.16 21.49
CA THR A 66 -13.42 -4.33 20.18
C THR A 66 -13.44 -3.03 19.40
N GLU A 67 -13.79 -1.90 20.06
CA GLU A 67 -13.77 -0.57 19.46
C GLU A 67 -12.37 -0.17 18.97
N GLU A 68 -11.33 -0.44 19.76
CA GLU A 68 -9.95 -0.16 19.34
C GLU A 68 -9.52 -1.05 18.17
N CYS A 69 -9.96 -2.32 18.13
CA CYS A 69 -9.73 -3.20 16.99
C CYS A 69 -10.39 -2.67 15.71
N ASP A 70 -11.64 -2.22 15.80
CA ASP A 70 -12.38 -1.64 14.67
C ASP A 70 -11.74 -0.34 14.19
N LYS A 71 -11.36 0.53 15.11
CA LYS A 71 -10.67 1.79 14.80
C LYS A 71 -9.35 1.55 14.07
N VAL A 72 -8.57 0.57 14.51
CA VAL A 72 -7.32 0.19 13.84
C VAL A 72 -7.59 -0.27 12.41
N ARG A 73 -8.61 -1.12 12.19
CA ARG A 73 -9.03 -1.55 10.86
C ARG A 73 -9.48 -0.36 10.00
N ASP A 74 -10.25 0.56 10.56
CA ASP A 74 -10.80 1.70 9.83
C ASP A 74 -9.72 2.72 9.44
N LEU A 75 -8.72 2.92 10.30
CA LEU A 75 -7.55 3.77 10.03
C LEU A 75 -6.54 3.11 9.09
N MET A 76 -6.68 1.81 8.81
CA MET A 76 -5.76 1.04 7.99
C MET A 76 -5.98 1.34 6.49
N HIS A 77 -5.51 2.49 6.04
CA HIS A 77 -5.57 2.89 4.63
C HIS A 77 -4.40 2.31 3.83
N VAL A 78 -4.21 0.99 3.89
CA VAL A 78 -3.08 0.29 3.27
C VAL A 78 -3.00 0.53 1.77
N HIS A 79 -4.13 0.55 1.07
CA HIS A 79 -4.16 0.88 -0.35
C HIS A 79 -3.64 2.30 -0.61
N SER A 80 -4.14 3.31 0.12
CA SER A 80 -3.68 4.70 0.01
C SER A 80 -2.20 4.84 0.35
N PHE A 81 -1.74 4.15 1.40
CA PHE A 81 -0.33 4.16 1.80
C PHE A 81 0.58 3.57 0.71
N SER A 82 0.22 2.39 0.18
CA SER A 82 1.01 1.71 -0.85
C SER A 82 1.09 2.57 -2.12
N TYR A 83 -0.04 3.13 -2.53
CA TYR A 83 -0.12 4.04 -3.67
C TYR A 83 0.79 5.26 -3.49
N ASP A 84 0.67 5.96 -2.35
CA ASP A 84 1.53 7.10 -2.01
C ASP A 84 3.00 6.75 -1.90
N PHE A 85 3.32 5.56 -1.39
CA PHE A 85 4.69 5.09 -1.28
C PHE A 85 5.32 5.01 -2.67
N HIS A 86 4.65 4.36 -3.64
CA HIS A 86 5.17 4.26 -5.00
C HIS A 86 5.37 5.63 -5.66
N LEU A 87 4.39 6.54 -5.54
CA LEU A 87 4.52 7.89 -6.11
C LEU A 87 5.64 8.71 -5.45
N ARG A 88 5.85 8.56 -4.14
CA ARG A 88 6.99 9.19 -3.46
C ARG A 88 8.32 8.64 -3.95
N ILE A 89 8.44 7.33 -4.17
CA ILE A 89 9.67 6.74 -4.73
C ILE A 89 9.95 7.27 -6.13
N VAL A 90 8.92 7.35 -6.99
CA VAL A 90 9.03 7.96 -8.33
C VAL A 90 9.51 9.41 -8.24
N HIS A 91 8.88 10.20 -7.37
CA HIS A 91 9.24 11.61 -7.20
C HIS A 91 10.69 11.77 -6.73
N GLN A 92 11.14 10.96 -5.77
CA GLN A 92 12.54 10.98 -5.31
C GLN A 92 13.52 10.54 -6.41
N TYR A 93 13.12 9.59 -7.26
CA TYR A 93 13.94 9.19 -8.41
C TYR A 93 14.08 10.31 -9.44
N LEU A 94 12.99 11.04 -9.73
CA LEU A 94 13.00 12.20 -10.63
C LEU A 94 13.85 13.35 -10.11
N LEU A 95 13.83 13.60 -8.79
CA LEU A 95 14.67 14.61 -8.15
C LEU A 95 16.16 14.19 -8.01
N GLY A 96 16.50 12.93 -8.31
CA GLY A 96 17.84 12.40 -8.09
C GLY A 96 18.25 12.30 -6.62
N SER A 97 17.30 12.46 -5.68
CA SER A 97 17.57 12.58 -4.24
C SER A 97 17.63 11.24 -3.51
N HIS A 98 17.23 10.11 -4.15
CA HIS A 98 17.33 8.79 -3.55
C HIS A 98 17.37 7.65 -4.59
N MET A 99 18.41 6.82 -4.58
CA MET A 99 18.64 5.70 -5.52
C MET A 99 17.88 4.41 -5.12
N ALA A 100 16.58 4.50 -4.83
CA ALA A 100 15.79 3.28 -4.61
C ALA A 100 15.60 2.47 -5.92
N LEU A 101 15.50 3.19 -7.04
CA LEU A 101 15.38 2.62 -8.38
C LEU A 101 16.75 2.65 -9.08
N ARG A 102 17.01 1.63 -9.89
CA ARG A 102 18.25 1.52 -10.67
C ARG A 102 18.32 2.61 -11.73
N GLN A 103 19.53 3.02 -12.09
CA GLN A 103 19.73 3.92 -13.22
C GLN A 103 19.22 3.27 -14.52
N GLY A 104 18.50 4.05 -15.34
CA GLY A 104 17.86 3.53 -16.55
C GLY A 104 16.55 2.79 -16.30
N TYR A 105 15.95 2.93 -15.11
CA TYR A 105 14.62 2.40 -14.84
C TYR A 105 13.60 2.99 -15.82
N HIS A 106 12.82 2.11 -16.46
CA HIS A 106 11.77 2.49 -17.42
C HIS A 106 10.57 3.09 -16.71
N LEU A 107 10.74 4.35 -16.27
CA LEU A 107 9.74 5.03 -15.45
C LEU A 107 8.41 5.20 -16.18
N THR A 108 8.43 5.52 -17.47
CA THR A 108 7.21 5.68 -18.27
C THR A 108 6.37 4.41 -18.29
N SER A 109 6.99 3.26 -18.58
CA SER A 109 6.31 1.96 -18.56
C SER A 109 5.77 1.61 -17.16
N PHE A 110 6.55 1.90 -16.11
CA PHE A 110 6.06 1.71 -14.74
C PHE A 110 4.82 2.57 -14.45
N LEU A 111 4.79 3.84 -14.86
CA LEU A 111 3.65 4.72 -14.62
C LEU A 111 2.42 4.31 -15.42
N GLU A 112 2.59 3.84 -16.66
CA GLU A 112 1.51 3.27 -17.48
C GLU A 112 0.90 2.03 -16.81
N ASP A 113 1.74 1.09 -16.37
CA ASP A 113 1.30 -0.09 -15.64
C ASP A 113 0.63 0.31 -14.31
N PHE A 114 1.20 1.27 -13.58
CA PHE A 114 0.70 1.72 -12.29
C PHE A 114 -0.69 2.33 -12.40
N ILE A 115 -0.95 3.17 -13.40
CA ILE A 115 -2.28 3.74 -13.68
C ILE A 115 -3.26 2.63 -14.06
N THR A 116 -2.84 1.67 -14.88
CA THR A 116 -3.67 0.54 -15.31
C THR A 116 -4.08 -0.36 -14.15
N GLN A 117 -3.17 -0.59 -13.20
CA GLN A 117 -3.42 -1.43 -12.02
C GLN A 117 -4.22 -0.71 -10.91
N HIS A 118 -4.32 0.62 -10.95
CA HIS A 118 -5.04 1.43 -9.96
C HIS A 118 -6.07 2.36 -10.62
N PRO A 119 -7.12 1.81 -11.25
CA PRO A 119 -8.16 2.62 -11.91
C PRO A 119 -8.94 3.48 -10.91
N ASP A 120 -9.13 2.96 -9.69
CA ASP A 120 -9.75 3.67 -8.58
C ASP A 120 -8.70 4.31 -7.68
N ILE A 121 -8.61 5.63 -7.74
CA ILE A 121 -7.69 6.40 -6.90
C ILE A 121 -8.04 6.23 -5.41
N PRO A 122 -7.07 5.89 -4.54
CA PRO A 122 -7.32 5.75 -3.12
C PRO A 122 -7.82 7.05 -2.47
N LYS A 123 -8.92 6.97 -1.72
CA LYS A 123 -9.58 8.12 -1.07
C LYS A 123 -8.71 8.91 -0.09
N PHE A 124 -7.72 8.26 0.51
CA PHE A 124 -6.86 8.86 1.55
C PHE A 124 -5.41 9.07 1.06
N GLY A 125 -5.17 8.96 -0.26
CA GLY A 125 -3.87 9.25 -0.84
C GLY A 125 -3.58 10.75 -0.84
N ARG A 126 -2.31 11.13 -0.64
CA ARG A 126 -1.85 12.53 -0.72
C ARG A 126 -1.33 12.88 -2.11
N ASN A 127 -0.78 11.89 -2.81
CA ASN A 127 -0.19 12.03 -4.14
C ASN A 127 -1.09 11.34 -5.15
N HIS A 128 -1.14 11.90 -6.35
CA HIS A 128 -2.01 11.43 -7.42
C HIS A 128 -1.27 11.50 -8.74
N ILE A 129 -1.49 10.51 -9.59
CA ILE A 129 -1.03 10.54 -10.97
C ILE A 129 -2.24 10.42 -11.91
N PHE A 130 -2.19 11.19 -12.99
CA PHE A 130 -3.22 11.21 -14.01
C PHE A 130 -2.59 11.10 -15.40
N GLN A 131 -3.30 10.43 -16.29
CA GLN A 131 -2.98 10.40 -17.71
C GLN A 131 -4.04 11.17 -18.47
N GLY A 132 -3.62 12.08 -19.35
CA GLY A 132 -4.54 12.89 -20.13
C GLY A 132 -3.83 13.70 -21.19
N THR A 133 -4.63 14.40 -22.00
CA THR A 133 -4.15 15.33 -23.01
C THR A 133 -4.69 16.71 -22.71
N LEU A 134 -3.80 17.69 -22.66
CA LEU A 134 -4.14 19.10 -22.51
C LEU A 134 -3.86 19.82 -23.83
N ALA A 135 -4.90 20.39 -24.45
CA ALA A 135 -4.77 21.21 -25.64
C ALA A 135 -5.02 22.68 -25.27
N LEU A 136 -4.02 23.53 -25.50
CA LEU A 136 -4.09 24.97 -25.21
C LEU A 136 -3.79 25.76 -26.49
N PRO A 137 -4.58 26.80 -26.81
CA PRO A 137 -4.26 27.70 -27.91
C PRO A 137 -3.02 28.53 -27.54
N THR A 138 -1.95 28.40 -28.31
CA THR A 138 -0.68 29.06 -28.01
C THR A 138 -0.55 30.47 -28.62
N ASN A 139 -1.49 30.89 -29.48
CA ASN A 139 -1.61 32.18 -30.17
C ASN A 139 -0.32 32.70 -30.82
N THR A 140 0.63 33.18 -30.03
CA THR A 140 1.91 33.76 -30.46
C THR A 140 3.13 32.88 -30.15
N ILE A 141 2.98 31.83 -29.32
CA ILE A 141 4.06 30.94 -28.92
C ILE A 141 4.14 29.76 -29.90
N THR A 142 5.31 29.59 -30.52
CA THR A 142 5.58 28.43 -31.39
C THR A 142 5.79 27.16 -30.57
N ALA A 143 5.56 25.99 -31.18
CA ALA A 143 5.71 24.69 -30.49
C ALA A 143 7.10 24.50 -29.85
N HIS A 144 8.17 24.93 -30.52
CA HIS A 144 9.53 24.83 -30.00
C HIS A 144 9.77 25.75 -28.79
N GLN A 145 9.23 26.98 -28.81
CA GLN A 145 9.31 27.90 -27.67
C GLN A 145 8.58 27.34 -26.45
N LEU A 146 7.40 26.74 -26.65
CA LEU A 146 6.65 26.10 -25.57
C LEU A 146 7.39 24.88 -25.02
N TYR A 147 7.94 24.04 -25.88
CA TYR A 147 8.72 22.87 -25.46
C TYR A 147 9.90 23.28 -24.59
N ASN A 148 10.73 24.23 -25.06
CA ASN A 148 11.88 24.71 -24.30
C ASN A 148 11.47 25.30 -22.95
N TYR A 149 10.39 26.09 -22.92
CA TYR A 149 9.89 26.65 -21.67
C TYR A 149 9.52 25.57 -20.64
N ILE A 150 8.87 24.49 -21.08
CA ILE A 150 8.46 23.36 -20.23
C ILE A 150 9.66 22.55 -19.76
N THR A 151 10.68 22.36 -20.60
CA THR A 151 11.84 21.51 -20.26
C THR A 151 12.94 22.22 -19.47
N ASP A 152 13.01 23.55 -19.54
CA ASP A 152 13.99 24.36 -18.80
C ASP A 152 13.61 24.58 -17.32
N HIS A 153 12.38 24.21 -16.91
CA HIS A 153 11.86 24.33 -15.54
C HIS A 153 11.43 22.96 -14.98
#